data_AF-A0A9W4A946-F1
#
_entry.id   AF-A0A9W4A946-F1
#
_cell.length_a   1.000
_cell.length_b   1.000
_cell.length_c   1.000
_cell.angle_alpha   90.00
_cell.angle_beta   90.00
_cell.angle_gamma   90.00
#
_symmetry.space_group_name_H-M   'P 1'
#
loop_
_entity.id
_entity.type
_entity.pdbx_description
1 polymer ?
#
loop_
_entity_poly.entity_id
_entity_poly.type
_entity_poly.pdbx_seq_one_letter_code
_entity_poly.pdbx_strand_id
1 'polypeptide(L)'
;MTFTFFLGHQAISYALAAMFTIVTCQKLRLHAGTLVATLTAVAMIPITANHYFTAFLIRLATTSTGIIVSTLVNFFIFPPHYTKMIFGCTEDLFAKTANIMEEWIPALVAGKGVKKETAQDLSKLTLLLHKAIQFVQYEQKDWKYHQHTKKEMRSFLTMQKQLHILQQIIYHIDNLARVSIETCDWSQSEREILQRTIHSIIAILRNRCNEIDEEHFKLIAELDK
;
A
#
# COMPACT_ATOMS: atom_id res chain seq x y z
N MET A 1 -25.79 17.38 24.61
CA MET A 1 -27.25 17.59 24.68
C MET A 1 -27.78 17.55 26.12
N THR A 2 -27.28 16.66 26.99
CA THR A 2 -27.59 16.70 28.44
C THR A 2 -26.94 17.89 29.15
N PHE A 3 -25.70 18.24 28.80
CA PHE A 3 -24.98 19.36 29.42
C PHE A 3 -25.55 20.75 29.07
N THR A 4 -26.08 20.95 27.87
CA THR A 4 -26.72 22.21 27.44
C THR A 4 -28.05 22.45 28.15
N PHE A 5 -28.76 21.38 28.52
CA PHE A 5 -30.00 21.45 29.30
C PHE A 5 -29.74 21.90 30.75
N PHE A 6 -28.59 21.53 31.33
CA PHE A 6 -28.22 21.91 32.70
C PHE A 6 -27.38 23.21 32.80
N LEU A 7 -26.54 23.54 31.82
CA LEU A 7 -25.60 24.67 31.89
C LEU A 7 -25.95 25.86 30.96
N GLY A 8 -27.00 25.75 30.14
CA GLY A 8 -27.38 26.78 29.17
C GLY A 8 -26.41 26.92 27.97
N HIS A 9 -26.60 27.97 27.17
CA HIS A 9 -25.87 28.27 25.93
C HIS A 9 -24.45 28.84 26.14
N GLN A 10 -23.74 28.37 27.16
CA GLN A 10 -22.37 28.80 27.48
C GLN A 10 -21.34 28.04 26.64
N ALA A 11 -20.19 28.65 26.33
CA ALA A 11 -19.07 28.01 25.61
C ALA A 11 -18.63 26.68 26.26
N ILE A 12 -18.79 26.57 27.59
CA ILE A 12 -18.50 25.38 28.39
C ILE A 12 -19.38 24.18 27.97
N SER A 13 -20.64 24.40 27.61
CA SER A 13 -21.56 23.36 27.17
C SER A 13 -21.14 22.74 25.82
N TYR A 14 -20.57 23.56 24.93
CA TYR A 14 -20.00 23.10 23.66
C TYR A 14 -18.75 22.26 23.89
N ALA A 15 -17.84 22.71 24.77
CA ALA A 15 -16.62 22.01 25.11
C ALA A 15 -16.90 20.65 25.77
N LEU A 16 -17.83 20.59 26.73
CA LEU A 16 -18.21 19.35 27.40
C LEU A 16 -18.91 18.36 26.46
N ALA A 17 -19.79 18.85 25.58
CA ALA A 17 -20.42 18.00 24.57
C ALA A 17 -19.40 17.40 23.59
N ALA A 18 -18.43 18.20 23.13
CA ALA A 18 -17.36 17.71 22.26
C ALA A 18 -16.48 16.69 22.99
N MET A 19 -16.03 16.99 24.21
CA MET A 19 -15.18 16.09 25.01
C MET A 19 -15.86 14.73 25.26
N PHE A 20 -17.13 14.73 25.68
CA PHE A 20 -17.86 13.49 25.94
C PHE A 20 -18.08 12.68 24.65
N THR A 21 -18.31 13.35 23.52
CA THR A 21 -18.44 12.71 22.21
C THR A 21 -17.12 12.05 21.79
N ILE A 22 -15.99 12.73 21.97
CA ILE A 22 -14.65 12.18 21.69
C ILE A 22 -14.38 10.94 22.55
N VAL A 23 -14.59 11.03 23.86
CA VAL A 23 -14.37 9.92 24.80
C VAL A 23 -15.25 8.71 24.45
N THR A 24 -16.52 8.97 24.09
CA THR A 24 -17.45 7.90 23.70
C THR A 24 -17.02 7.23 22.39
N CYS A 25 -16.61 8.01 21.38
CA CYS A 25 -16.13 7.46 20.11
C CYS A 25 -14.83 6.67 20.27
N GLN A 26 -13.93 7.12 21.16
CA GLN A 26 -12.70 6.41 21.50
C GLN A 26 -13.01 5.06 22.18
N LYS A 27 -13.94 5.04 23.13
CA LYS A 27 -14.36 3.81 23.82
C LYS A 27 -15.02 2.79 22.87
N LEU A 28 -15.72 3.28 21.84
CA LEU A 28 -16.37 2.45 20.81
C LEU A 28 -15.44 2.11 19.63
N ARG A 29 -14.16 2.54 19.65
CA ARG A 29 -13.18 2.35 18.56
C ARG A 29 -13.61 2.95 17.21
N LEU A 30 -14.48 3.97 17.22
CA LEU A 30 -15.01 4.65 16.04
C LEU A 30 -14.11 5.82 15.60
N HIS A 31 -12.83 5.53 15.36
CA HIS A 31 -11.82 6.55 15.09
C HIS A 31 -12.12 7.38 13.84
N ALA A 32 -12.57 6.74 12.76
CA ALA A 32 -12.91 7.44 11.51
C ALA A 32 -14.15 8.35 11.63
N GLY A 33 -15.10 8.00 12.50
CA GLY A 33 -16.34 8.74 12.70
C GLY A 33 -16.27 9.83 13.77
N THR A 34 -15.17 9.89 14.54
CA THR A 34 -15.06 10.79 15.70
C THR A 34 -15.19 12.26 15.30
N LEU A 35 -14.57 12.66 14.18
CA LEU A 35 -14.58 14.06 13.71
C LEU A 35 -15.97 14.50 13.23
N VAL A 36 -16.69 13.63 12.52
CA VAL A 36 -18.05 13.93 12.05
C VAL A 36 -19.03 13.96 13.23
N ALA A 37 -18.87 13.06 14.20
CA ALA A 37 -19.68 12.99 15.40
C ALA A 37 -19.53 14.24 16.29
N THR A 38 -18.29 14.71 16.51
CA THR A 38 -18.03 15.92 17.31
C THR A 38 -18.57 17.17 16.63
N LEU A 39 -18.38 17.31 15.32
CA LEU A 39 -18.90 18.44 14.55
C LEU A 39 -20.44 18.47 14.60
N THR A 40 -21.08 17.31 14.46
CA THR A 40 -22.54 17.18 14.56
C THR A 40 -23.05 17.51 15.96
N ALA A 41 -22.34 17.05 17.01
CA ALA A 41 -22.70 17.34 18.40
C ALA A 41 -22.62 18.83 18.74
N VAL A 42 -21.61 19.54 18.23
CA VAL A 42 -21.44 20.99 18.42
C VAL A 42 -22.46 21.79 17.61
N ALA A 43 -22.67 21.43 16.34
CA ALA A 43 -23.57 22.14 15.43
C ALA A 43 -25.07 21.97 15.76
N MET A 44 -25.45 21.04 16.64
CA MET A 44 -26.83 20.85 17.09
C MET A 44 -27.22 21.69 18.30
N ILE A 45 -26.25 22.26 19.03
CA ILE A 45 -26.51 23.01 20.25
C ILE A 45 -27.36 24.28 20.00
N PRO A 46 -27.12 25.09 18.95
CA PRO A 46 -27.85 26.35 18.76
C PRO A 46 -29.20 26.25 18.04
N ILE A 47 -29.58 25.09 17.48
CA ILE A 47 -30.66 25.01 16.46
C ILE A 47 -32.02 24.58 17.05
N THR A 48 -32.11 24.24 18.34
CA THR A 48 -33.33 23.62 18.87
C THR A 48 -33.87 24.33 20.10
N ALA A 49 -34.82 25.25 19.95
CA ALA A 49 -35.45 25.93 21.09
C ALA A 49 -36.63 25.15 21.70
N ASN A 50 -37.37 24.31 20.94
CA ASN A 50 -38.63 23.73 21.43
C ASN A 50 -38.77 22.19 21.39
N HIS A 51 -37.96 21.45 20.61
CA HIS A 51 -38.02 19.97 20.55
C HIS A 51 -36.64 19.31 20.41
N TYR A 52 -35.81 19.41 21.46
CA TYR A 52 -34.45 18.87 21.49
C TYR A 52 -34.34 17.39 21.10
N PHE A 53 -35.24 16.54 21.62
CA PHE A 53 -35.18 15.10 21.38
C PHE A 53 -35.59 14.73 19.95
N THR A 54 -36.65 15.35 19.43
CA THR A 54 -37.14 15.11 18.06
C THR A 54 -36.13 15.57 17.02
N ALA A 55 -35.53 16.76 17.19
CA ALA A 55 -34.51 17.24 16.27
C ALA A 55 -33.24 16.37 16.32
N PHE A 56 -32.85 15.89 17.51
CA PHE A 56 -31.76 14.92 17.67
C PHE A 56 -32.01 13.64 16.87
N LEU A 57 -33.18 13.03 17.05
CA LEU A 57 -33.54 11.81 16.33
C LEU A 57 -33.59 12.03 14.81
N ILE A 58 -34.14 13.16 14.35
CA ILE A 58 -34.18 13.49 12.92
C ILE A 58 -32.75 13.60 12.36
N ARG A 59 -31.83 14.30 13.05
CA ARG A 59 -30.46 14.46 12.53
C ARG A 59 -29.64 13.19 12.62
N LEU A 60 -29.84 12.37 13.63
CA LEU A 60 -29.25 11.04 13.73
C LEU A 60 -29.77 10.14 12.60
N ALA A 61 -31.08 10.12 12.37
CA ALA A 61 -31.70 9.34 11.31
C ALA A 61 -31.21 9.79 9.92
N THR A 62 -31.16 11.09 9.65
CA THR A 62 -30.72 11.61 8.34
C THR A 62 -29.24 11.35 8.07
N THR A 63 -28.37 11.53 9.08
CA THR A 63 -26.93 11.26 8.92
C THR A 63 -26.64 9.75 8.82
N SER A 64 -27.29 8.93 9.64
CA SER A 64 -27.17 7.48 9.56
C SER A 64 -27.70 6.93 8.24
N THR A 65 -28.86 7.42 7.75
CA THR A 65 -29.38 7.03 6.43
C THR A 65 -28.40 7.40 5.33
N GLY A 66 -27.81 8.60 5.36
CA GLY A 66 -26.77 9.00 4.40
C GLY A 66 -25.55 8.07 4.42
N ILE A 67 -25.05 7.71 5.60
CA ILE A 67 -23.93 6.77 5.76
C ILE A 67 -24.31 5.36 5.29
N ILE A 68 -25.49 4.87 5.67
CA ILE A 68 -25.98 3.54 5.30
C ILE A 68 -26.13 3.46 3.79
N VAL A 69 -26.83 4.41 3.17
CA VAL A 69 -27.04 4.45 1.71
C VAL A 69 -25.71 4.59 0.98
N SER A 70 -24.80 5.46 1.44
CA SER A 70 -23.46 5.62 0.84
C SER A 70 -22.64 4.33 0.93
N THR A 71 -22.69 3.65 2.08
CA THR A 71 -22.01 2.35 2.26
C THR A 71 -22.62 1.29 1.36
N LEU A 72 -23.95 1.24 1.26
CA LEU A 72 -24.68 0.29 0.43
C LEU A 72 -24.35 0.51 -1.06
N VAL A 73 -24.35 1.76 -1.51
CA VAL A 73 -23.99 2.13 -2.90
C VAL A 73 -22.54 1.77 -3.19
N ASN A 74 -21.58 2.14 -2.33
CA ASN A 74 -20.18 1.80 -2.53
C ASN A 74 -19.94 0.28 -2.49
N PHE A 75 -20.72 -0.46 -1.71
CA PHE A 75 -20.56 -1.91 -1.62
C PHE A 75 -21.19 -2.64 -2.80
N PHE A 76 -22.41 -2.28 -3.22
CA PHE A 76 -23.16 -3.03 -4.24
C PHE A 76 -23.00 -2.47 -5.66
N ILE A 77 -22.90 -1.14 -5.82
CA ILE A 77 -22.93 -0.49 -7.15
C ILE A 77 -21.51 -0.22 -7.66
N PHE A 78 -20.59 0.20 -6.78
CA PHE A 78 -19.21 0.54 -7.15
C PHE A 78 -18.19 -0.19 -6.27
N PRO A 79 -18.11 -1.53 -6.36
CA PRO A 79 -17.08 -2.27 -5.64
C PRO A 79 -15.68 -1.79 -6.05
N PRO A 80 -14.77 -1.61 -5.10
CA PRO A 80 -13.43 -1.13 -5.38
C PRO A 80 -12.64 -2.19 -6.17
N HIS A 81 -12.30 -1.89 -7.42
CA HIS A 81 -11.46 -2.76 -8.24
C HIS A 81 -9.96 -2.44 -8.06
N TYR A 82 -9.33 -2.98 -7.01
CA TYR A 82 -7.89 -2.84 -6.76
C TYR A 82 -7.03 -3.68 -7.72
N THR A 83 -7.57 -4.66 -8.43
CA THR A 83 -6.83 -5.44 -9.46
C THR A 83 -6.04 -4.53 -10.42
N LYS A 84 -6.63 -3.43 -10.90
CA LYS A 84 -5.95 -2.45 -11.79
C LYS A 84 -4.82 -1.71 -11.08
N MET A 85 -5.01 -1.37 -9.81
CA MET A 85 -3.98 -0.71 -9.00
C MET A 85 -2.81 -1.64 -8.72
N ILE A 86 -3.06 -2.94 -8.47
CA ILE A 86 -2.01 -3.95 -8.30
C ILE A 86 -1.20 -4.09 -9.58
N PHE A 87 -1.87 -4.15 -10.74
CA PHE A 87 -1.19 -4.26 -12.03
C PHE A 87 -0.23 -3.09 -12.26
N GLY A 88 -0.72 -1.84 -12.16
CA GLY A 88 0.13 -0.65 -12.34
C GLY A 88 1.28 -0.60 -11.33
N CYS A 89 1.01 -0.90 -10.06
CA CYS A 89 2.05 -0.92 -9.04
C CYS A 89 3.11 -2.01 -9.30
N THR A 90 2.70 -3.17 -9.83
CA THR A 90 3.62 -4.26 -10.17
C THR A 90 4.50 -3.88 -11.36
N GLU A 91 3.93 -3.26 -12.39
CA GLU A 91 4.67 -2.78 -13.56
C GLU A 91 5.71 -1.72 -13.17
N ASP A 92 5.31 -0.73 -12.36
CA ASP A 92 6.21 0.29 -11.83
C ASP A 92 7.34 -0.34 -10.99
N LEU A 93 7.01 -1.35 -10.17
CA LEU A 93 7.98 -2.04 -9.33
C LEU A 93 9.02 -2.82 -10.15
N PHE A 94 8.62 -3.52 -11.22
CA PHE A 94 9.57 -4.21 -12.11
C PHE A 94 10.50 -3.21 -12.80
N ALA A 95 9.95 -2.14 -13.38
CA ALA A 95 10.74 -1.12 -14.06
C ALA A 95 11.74 -0.44 -13.12
N LYS A 96 11.29 -0.07 -11.91
CA LYS A 96 12.14 0.60 -10.91
C LYS A 96 13.22 -0.34 -10.37
N THR A 97 12.92 -1.63 -10.19
CA THR A 97 13.91 -2.63 -9.77
C THR A 97 14.98 -2.82 -10.84
N ALA A 98 14.58 -2.94 -12.11
CA ALA A 98 15.50 -3.07 -13.24
C ALA A 98 16.45 -1.85 -13.34
N ASN A 99 15.92 -0.63 -13.20
CA ASN A 99 16.72 0.59 -13.25
C ASN A 99 17.71 0.70 -12.08
N ILE A 100 17.30 0.32 -10.86
CA ILE A 100 18.20 0.29 -9.69
C ILE A 100 19.31 -0.74 -9.93
N MET A 101 19.00 -1.93 -10.43
CA MET A 101 20.01 -2.95 -10.74
C MET A 101 21.00 -2.48 -11.83
N GLU A 102 20.51 -1.80 -12.86
CA GLU A 102 21.34 -1.30 -13.96
C GLU A 102 22.33 -0.22 -13.50
N GLU A 103 21.92 0.67 -12.59
CA GLU A 103 22.81 1.72 -12.07
C GLU A 103 23.76 1.18 -10.98
N TRP A 104 23.23 0.39 -10.05
CA TRP A 104 23.95 0.05 -8.83
C TRP A 104 24.92 -1.12 -8.99
N ILE A 105 24.54 -2.18 -9.71
CA ILE A 105 25.36 -3.39 -9.75
C ILE A 105 26.70 -3.17 -10.47
N PRO A 106 26.78 -2.41 -11.58
CA PRO A 106 28.09 -2.06 -12.17
C PRO A 106 28.98 -1.27 -11.20
N ALA A 107 28.40 -0.37 -10.40
CA ALA A 107 29.13 0.37 -9.38
C ALA A 107 29.64 -0.55 -8.26
N LEU A 108 28.83 -1.54 -7.86
CA LEU A 108 29.18 -2.55 -6.87
C LEU A 108 30.34 -3.44 -7.36
N VAL A 109 30.29 -3.93 -8.61
CA VAL A 109 31.37 -4.72 -9.23
C VAL A 109 32.67 -3.92 -9.34
N ALA A 110 32.57 -2.59 -9.52
CA ALA A 110 33.73 -1.69 -9.49
C ALA A 110 34.25 -1.39 -8.06
N GLY A 111 33.73 -2.05 -7.03
CA GLY A 111 34.12 -1.87 -5.63
C GLY A 111 33.63 -0.57 -5.00
N LYS A 112 32.66 0.12 -5.62
CA LYS A 112 32.06 1.33 -5.06
C LYS A 112 30.92 0.94 -4.13
N GLY A 113 30.96 1.47 -2.90
CA GLY A 113 29.87 1.29 -1.94
C GLY A 113 28.55 1.90 -2.43
N VAL A 114 27.45 1.52 -1.77
CA VAL A 114 26.10 2.04 -2.06
C VAL A 114 26.06 3.55 -1.85
N LYS A 115 25.66 4.30 -2.89
CA LYS A 115 25.41 5.75 -2.76
C LYS A 115 24.16 5.99 -1.90
N LYS A 116 24.14 7.11 -1.19
CA LYS A 116 22.97 7.54 -0.41
C LYS A 116 21.69 7.63 -1.25
N GLU A 117 21.79 8.08 -2.50
CA GLU A 117 20.68 8.16 -3.45
C GLU A 117 20.10 6.77 -3.76
N THR A 118 20.97 5.81 -4.11
CA THR A 118 20.57 4.41 -4.36
C THR A 118 19.90 3.78 -3.13
N ALA A 119 20.41 4.03 -1.92
CA ALA A 119 19.79 3.55 -0.69
C ALA A 119 18.39 4.15 -0.46
N GLN A 120 18.20 5.44 -0.77
CA GLN A 120 16.88 6.07 -0.71
C GLN A 120 15.92 5.48 -1.75
N ASP A 121 16.39 5.22 -2.97
CA ASP A 121 15.56 4.66 -4.02
C ASP A 121 15.16 3.22 -3.77
N LEU A 122 16.03 2.44 -3.10
CA LEU A 122 15.72 1.11 -2.60
C LEU A 122 14.70 1.16 -1.46
N SER A 123 14.82 2.12 -0.53
CA SER A 123 13.81 2.31 0.53
C SER A 123 12.44 2.67 -0.04
N LYS A 124 12.38 3.58 -1.03
CA LYS A 124 11.14 3.91 -1.76
C LYS A 124 10.56 2.68 -2.47
N LEU A 125 11.42 1.85 -3.08
CA LEU A 125 11.01 0.62 -3.74
C LEU A 125 10.34 -0.36 -2.74
N THR A 126 10.96 -0.54 -1.57
CA THR A 126 10.41 -1.37 -0.49
C THR A 126 9.06 -0.85 0.02
N LEU A 127 8.87 0.48 0.10
CA LEU A 127 7.57 1.08 0.47
C LEU A 127 6.49 0.76 -0.58
N LEU A 128 6.81 0.91 -1.87
CA LEU A 128 5.90 0.57 -2.97
C LEU A 128 5.52 -0.91 -2.96
N LEU A 129 6.48 -1.79 -2.68
CA LEU A 129 6.24 -3.23 -2.55
C LEU A 129 5.25 -3.54 -1.42
N HIS A 130 5.42 -2.94 -0.24
CA HIS A 130 4.49 -3.11 0.88
C HIS A 130 3.08 -2.65 0.51
N LYS A 131 2.96 -1.52 -0.21
CA LYS A 131 1.68 -1.02 -0.70
C LYS A 131 1.01 -1.99 -1.68
N ALA A 132 1.78 -2.57 -2.61
CA ALA A 132 1.28 -3.59 -3.53
C ALA A 132 0.76 -4.83 -2.79
N ILE A 133 1.52 -5.33 -1.80
CA ILE A 133 1.13 -6.46 -0.95
C ILE A 133 -0.16 -6.13 -0.18
N GLN A 134 -0.29 -4.91 0.33
CA GLN A 134 -1.49 -4.46 1.03
C GLN A 134 -2.72 -4.45 0.10
N PHE A 135 -2.58 -4.03 -1.16
CA PHE A 135 -3.68 -4.10 -2.13
C PHE A 135 -4.09 -5.54 -2.45
N VAL A 136 -3.13 -6.47 -2.56
CA VAL A 136 -3.41 -7.91 -2.72
C VAL A 136 -4.24 -8.41 -1.53
N GLN A 137 -3.93 -8.01 -0.31
CA GLN A 137 -4.70 -8.38 0.88
C GLN A 137 -6.11 -7.77 0.89
N TYR A 138 -6.29 -6.57 0.33
CA TYR A 138 -7.61 -5.95 0.20
C TYR A 138 -8.48 -6.68 -0.82
N GLU A 139 -7.95 -7.04 -1.99
CA GLU A 139 -8.68 -7.86 -2.98
C GLU A 139 -9.06 -9.23 -2.43
N GLN A 140 -8.15 -9.90 -1.72
CA GLN A 140 -8.45 -11.20 -1.10
C GLN A 140 -9.59 -11.12 -0.07
N LYS A 141 -9.74 -9.97 0.61
CA LYS A 141 -10.87 -9.74 1.52
C LYS A 141 -12.15 -9.46 0.74
N ASP A 142 -12.07 -8.69 -0.34
CA ASP A 142 -13.20 -8.36 -1.22
C ASP A 142 -13.78 -9.61 -1.90
N TRP A 143 -12.92 -10.57 -2.28
CA TRP A 143 -13.31 -11.86 -2.84
C TRP A 143 -14.26 -12.69 -1.97
N LYS A 144 -14.34 -12.43 -0.66
CA LYS A 144 -15.30 -13.09 0.24
C LYS A 144 -16.73 -12.58 0.04
N TYR A 145 -16.87 -11.39 -0.51
CA TYR A 145 -18.11 -10.64 -0.58
C TYR A 145 -18.63 -10.48 -2.03
N HIS A 146 -17.72 -10.42 -3.00
CA HIS A 146 -18.04 -10.20 -4.40
C HIS A 146 -17.69 -11.41 -5.28
N GLN A 147 -18.53 -11.70 -6.27
CA GLN A 147 -18.28 -12.80 -7.22
C GLN A 147 -17.29 -12.33 -8.28
N HIS A 148 -16.21 -13.11 -8.47
CA HIS A 148 -15.21 -12.85 -9.50
C HIS A 148 -15.25 -13.92 -10.59
N THR A 149 -14.92 -13.51 -11.81
CA THR A 149 -14.82 -14.41 -12.96
C THR A 149 -13.57 -15.27 -12.85
N LYS A 150 -13.60 -16.51 -13.35
CA LYS A 150 -12.41 -17.40 -13.41
C LYS A 150 -11.20 -16.73 -14.07
N LYS A 151 -11.40 -15.85 -15.05
CA LYS A 151 -10.36 -15.08 -15.73
C LYS A 151 -9.66 -14.09 -14.78
N GLU A 152 -10.43 -13.39 -13.96
CA GLU A 152 -9.93 -12.40 -12.99
C GLU A 152 -9.14 -13.09 -11.90
N MET A 153 -9.67 -14.19 -11.36
CA MET A 153 -8.99 -15.07 -10.41
C MET A 153 -7.61 -15.52 -10.94
N ARG A 154 -7.55 -16.02 -12.18
CA ARG A 154 -6.27 -16.44 -12.79
C ARG A 154 -5.29 -15.27 -12.93
N SER A 155 -5.76 -14.12 -13.42
CA SER A 155 -4.92 -12.93 -13.57
C SER A 155 -4.37 -12.44 -12.23
N PHE A 156 -5.21 -12.42 -11.20
CA PHE A 156 -4.81 -12.06 -9.84
C PHE A 156 -3.74 -13.01 -9.28
N LEU A 157 -3.92 -14.32 -9.42
CA LEU A 157 -2.93 -15.30 -8.97
C LEU A 157 -1.58 -15.14 -9.70
N THR A 158 -1.59 -14.84 -11.00
CA THR A 158 -0.37 -14.54 -11.74
C THR A 158 0.33 -13.30 -11.20
N MET A 159 -0.42 -12.21 -10.98
CA MET A 159 0.13 -10.97 -10.40
C MET A 159 0.68 -11.20 -9.00
N GLN A 160 0.00 -11.98 -8.17
CA GLN A 160 0.47 -12.33 -6.84
C GLN A 160 1.80 -13.09 -6.87
N LYS A 161 1.94 -14.05 -7.79
CA LYS A 161 3.20 -14.79 -7.99
C LYS A 161 4.33 -13.87 -8.44
N GLN A 162 4.07 -12.99 -9.41
CA GLN A 162 5.05 -12.01 -9.88
C GLN A 162 5.51 -11.09 -8.75
N LEU A 163 4.59 -10.61 -7.93
CA LEU A 163 4.90 -9.76 -6.79
C LEU A 163 5.73 -10.51 -5.72
N HIS A 164 5.46 -11.80 -5.51
CA HIS A 164 6.24 -12.62 -4.59
C HIS A 164 7.68 -12.82 -5.06
N ILE A 165 7.88 -13.10 -6.35
CA ILE A 165 9.22 -13.18 -6.96
C ILE A 165 9.94 -11.84 -6.78
N LEU A 166 9.26 -10.72 -7.03
CA LEU A 166 9.85 -9.41 -6.89
C LEU A 166 10.21 -9.07 -5.43
N GLN A 167 9.39 -9.49 -4.48
CA GLN A 167 9.71 -9.38 -3.05
C GLN A 167 11.02 -10.09 -2.71
N GLN A 168 11.24 -11.29 -3.24
CA GLN A 168 12.49 -12.03 -3.04
C GLN A 168 13.68 -11.29 -3.67
N ILE A 169 13.54 -10.82 -4.91
CA ILE A 169 14.59 -10.06 -5.60
C ILE A 169 14.98 -8.82 -4.81
N ILE A 170 13.98 -8.01 -4.40
CA ILE A 170 14.22 -6.78 -3.63
C ILE A 170 14.91 -7.10 -2.30
N TYR A 171 14.50 -8.17 -1.62
CA TYR A 171 15.14 -8.62 -0.38
C TYR A 171 16.63 -8.96 -0.58
N HIS A 172 16.96 -9.68 -1.66
CA HIS A 172 18.35 -10.01 -1.97
C HIS A 172 19.18 -8.78 -2.35
N ILE A 173 18.61 -7.85 -3.12
CA ILE A 173 19.24 -6.56 -3.46
C ILE A 173 19.52 -5.75 -2.18
N ASP A 174 18.54 -5.67 -1.28
CA ASP A 174 18.63 -4.93 -0.02
C ASP A 174 19.65 -5.54 0.95
N ASN A 175 19.77 -6.87 0.98
CA ASN A 175 20.84 -7.53 1.70
C ASN A 175 22.20 -7.24 1.09
N LEU A 176 22.34 -7.34 -0.24
CA LEU A 176 23.58 -7.06 -0.94
C LEU A 176 24.01 -5.59 -0.74
N ALA A 177 23.06 -4.66 -0.66
CA ALA A 177 23.33 -3.24 -0.39
C ALA A 177 23.87 -2.99 1.02
N ARG A 178 23.57 -3.85 1.99
CA ARG A 178 24.09 -3.75 3.35
C ARG A 178 25.45 -4.41 3.55
N VAL A 179 25.83 -5.32 2.65
CA VAL A 179 27.12 -6.00 2.72
C VAL A 179 28.21 -5.07 2.18
N SER A 180 29.22 -4.79 3.00
CA SER A 180 30.46 -4.18 2.51
C SER A 180 31.24 -5.24 1.73
N ILE A 181 31.20 -5.17 0.41
CA ILE A 181 32.08 -5.99 -0.43
C ILE A 181 33.47 -5.39 -0.32
N GLU A 182 34.24 -5.87 0.65
CA GLU A 182 35.68 -5.63 0.70
C GLU A 182 36.31 -6.30 -0.52
N THR A 183 37.01 -5.48 -1.32
CA THR A 183 37.76 -5.80 -2.56
C THR A 183 37.71 -7.26 -3.01
N CYS A 184 36.76 -7.57 -3.89
CA CYS A 184 36.71 -8.84 -4.58
C CYS A 184 37.75 -8.85 -5.71
N ASP A 185 38.80 -9.66 -5.58
CA ASP A 185 39.85 -9.88 -6.58
C ASP A 185 39.34 -10.76 -7.73
N TRP A 186 38.35 -10.27 -8.46
CA TRP A 186 37.81 -10.97 -9.62
C TRP A 186 38.71 -10.81 -10.83
N SER A 187 38.94 -11.91 -11.53
CA SER A 187 39.55 -11.91 -12.85
C SER A 187 38.69 -11.13 -13.86
N GLN A 188 39.31 -10.69 -14.95
CA GLN A 188 38.62 -9.98 -16.02
C GLN A 188 37.49 -10.82 -16.64
N SER A 189 37.69 -12.13 -16.78
CA SER A 189 36.68 -13.07 -17.28
C SER A 189 35.48 -13.21 -16.35
N GLU A 190 35.69 -13.30 -15.03
CA GLU A 190 34.60 -13.39 -14.05
C GLU A 190 33.76 -12.11 -14.03
N ARG A 191 34.40 -10.94 -14.13
CA ARG A 191 33.71 -9.65 -14.25
C ARG A 191 32.83 -9.57 -15.49
N GLU A 192 33.32 -10.05 -16.63
CA GLU A 192 32.57 -10.04 -17.88
C GLU A 192 31.36 -10.99 -17.83
N ILE A 193 31.54 -12.22 -17.32
CA ILE A 193 30.43 -13.19 -17.16
C ILE A 193 29.38 -12.62 -16.20
N LEU A 194 29.80 -12.01 -15.09
CA LEU A 194 28.88 -11.44 -14.13
C LEU A 194 28.11 -10.24 -14.71
N GLN A 195 28.77 -9.35 -15.44
CA GLN A 195 28.11 -8.24 -16.14
C GLN A 195 27.08 -8.73 -17.17
N ARG A 196 27.42 -9.75 -17.98
CA ARG A 196 26.48 -10.34 -18.94
C ARG A 196 25.28 -10.97 -18.23
N THR A 197 25.51 -11.65 -17.12
CA THR A 197 24.45 -12.26 -16.30
C THR A 197 23.52 -11.20 -15.73
N ILE A 198 24.05 -10.11 -15.18
CA ILE A 198 23.25 -8.99 -14.66
C ILE A 198 22.39 -8.37 -15.76
N HIS A 199 22.96 -8.10 -16.94
CA HIS A 199 22.21 -7.55 -18.07
C HIS A 199 21.08 -8.48 -18.50
N SER A 200 21.33 -9.79 -18.51
CA SER A 200 20.30 -10.80 -18.78
C SER A 200 19.17 -10.75 -17.73
N ILE A 201 19.50 -10.65 -16.44
CA ILE A 201 18.50 -10.50 -15.35
C ILE A 201 17.69 -9.21 -15.53
N ILE A 202 18.34 -8.08 -15.83
CA ILE A 202 17.66 -6.79 -16.05
C ILE A 202 16.69 -6.90 -17.23
N ALA A 203 17.08 -7.57 -18.32
CA ALA A 203 16.20 -7.81 -19.46
C ALA A 203 14.97 -8.65 -19.07
N ILE A 204 15.15 -9.71 -18.27
CA ILE A 204 14.06 -10.54 -17.74
C ILE A 204 13.11 -9.70 -16.87
N LEU A 205 13.65 -8.84 -16.00
CA LEU A 205 12.85 -7.95 -15.16
C LEU A 205 12.05 -6.93 -15.98
N ARG A 206 12.64 -6.36 -17.03
CA ARG A 206 11.94 -5.46 -17.96
C ARG A 206 10.80 -6.15 -18.69
N ASN A 207 10.92 -7.45 -18.96
CA ASN A 207 9.84 -8.28 -19.49
C ASN A 207 8.95 -8.92 -18.40
N ARG A 208 9.02 -8.45 -17.14
CA ARG A 208 8.21 -8.93 -16.00
C ARG A 208 8.27 -10.45 -15.79
N CYS A 209 9.41 -11.06 -16.11
CA CYS A 209 9.63 -12.51 -16.04
C CYS A 209 8.65 -13.33 -16.89
N ASN A 210 8.10 -12.75 -17.97
CA ASN A 210 7.19 -13.47 -18.87
C ASN A 210 7.94 -14.49 -19.73
N GLU A 211 9.13 -14.12 -20.22
CA GLU A 211 10.00 -14.97 -21.03
C GLU A 211 11.43 -14.85 -20.51
N ILE A 212 12.12 -15.99 -20.47
CA ILE A 212 13.52 -16.10 -20.07
C ILE A 212 14.25 -16.74 -21.24
N ASP A 213 15.26 -16.05 -21.76
CA ASP A 213 16.07 -16.55 -22.87
C ASP A 213 16.87 -17.81 -22.46
N GLU A 214 17.02 -18.77 -23.37
CA GLU A 214 17.85 -19.96 -23.16
C GLU A 214 19.31 -19.60 -22.86
N GLU A 215 19.79 -18.48 -23.43
CA GLU A 215 21.13 -17.97 -23.11
C GLU A 215 21.31 -17.66 -21.63
N HIS A 216 20.25 -17.23 -20.93
CA HIS A 216 20.31 -16.96 -19.49
C HIS A 216 20.71 -18.21 -18.71
N PHE A 217 20.12 -19.37 -19.02
CA PHE A 217 20.43 -20.61 -18.33
C PHE A 217 21.86 -21.09 -18.57
N LYS A 218 22.42 -20.82 -19.76
CA LYS A 218 23.83 -21.11 -20.07
C LYS A 218 24.77 -20.23 -19.26
N LEU A 219 24.46 -18.94 -19.14
CA LEU A 219 25.24 -17.99 -18.33
C LEU A 219 25.27 -18.39 -16.85
N ILE A 220 24.12 -18.78 -16.29
CA ILE A 220 24.05 -19.25 -14.90
C ILE A 220 24.87 -20.54 -14.71
N ALA A 221 24.76 -21.50 -15.62
CA ALA A 221 25.55 -22.74 -15.57
C ALA A 221 27.07 -22.51 -15.73
N GLU A 222 27.48 -21.40 -16.34
CA GLU A 222 28.88 -20.99 -16.43
C GLU A 222 29.36 -20.30 -15.15
N LEU A 223 28.47 -19.55 -14.47
CA LEU A 223 28.75 -18.90 -13.19
C LEU A 223 28.85 -19.89 -12.01
N ASP A 224 28.15 -21.02 -12.09
CA ASP A 224 28.12 -22.07 -11.05
C ASP A 224 29.32 -23.05 -11.11
N LYS A 225 30.19 -22.95 -12.12
CA LYS A 225 31.38 -23.79 -12.29
C LYS A 225 32.61 -23.25 -11.57
#